data_AF-A0A2E2HFV8-F1
#
_entry.id   AF-A0A2E2HFV8-F1
#
_cell.length_a   1.000
_cell.length_b   1.000
_cell.length_c   1.000
_cell.angle_alpha   90.00
_cell.angle_beta   90.00
_cell.angle_gamma   90.00
#
_symmetry.space_group_name_H-M   'P 1'
#
loop_
_entity.id
_entity.type
_entity.pdbx_description
1 polymer ?
#
loop_
_entity_poly.entity_id
_entity_poly.type
_entity_poly.pdbx_seq_one_letter_code
_entity_poly.pdbx_strand_id
1 'polypeptide(L)'
;MGILAAGLLYMNAQAQAALVVNRSIITFDDPTVNREDVVVINSSNEENLFVEVTPFSVVNPGTEQQELIPLQIDDNPEFLVTPNRLITAPGARSIVRFLNLQTPGEEERVYRVNMVPITPPAELEGGEE
;
A
#
# COMPACT_ATOMS: atom_id res chain seq x y z
N MET A 1 -23.72 -53.33 14.61
CA MET A 1 -22.65 -52.36 14.88
C MET A 1 -22.45 -51.51 13.64
N GLY A 2 -23.17 -50.39 13.53
CA GLY A 2 -23.09 -49.48 12.38
C GLY A 2 -22.16 -48.32 12.70
N ILE A 3 -21.11 -48.17 11.90
CA ILE A 3 -20.13 -47.08 11.98
C ILE A 3 -20.80 -45.83 11.41
N LEU A 4 -20.97 -44.78 12.24
CA LEU A 4 -21.30 -43.43 11.77
C LEU A 4 -20.04 -42.57 11.96
N ALA A 5 -19.22 -42.52 10.91
CA ALA A 5 -18.14 -41.55 10.80
C ALA A 5 -18.74 -40.23 10.30
N ALA A 6 -18.99 -39.29 11.22
CA ALA A 6 -19.40 -37.94 10.89
C ALA A 6 -18.19 -37.17 10.35
N GLY A 7 -18.17 -36.87 9.05
CA GLY A 7 -17.14 -36.06 8.41
C GLY A 7 -17.33 -34.59 8.77
N LEU A 8 -16.36 -33.99 9.49
CA LEU A 8 -16.26 -32.54 9.62
C LEU A 8 -15.78 -31.94 8.29
N LEU A 9 -16.66 -31.19 7.63
CA LEU A 9 -16.29 -30.32 6.51
C LEU A 9 -15.64 -29.05 7.08
N TYR A 10 -14.31 -28.96 6.98
CA TYR A 10 -13.57 -27.72 7.23
C TYR A 10 -13.85 -26.76 6.07
N MET A 11 -14.71 -25.77 6.29
CA MET A 11 -14.86 -24.65 5.37
C MET A 11 -13.61 -23.78 5.50
N ASN A 12 -12.73 -23.85 4.50
CA ASN A 12 -11.59 -22.95 4.41
C ASN A 12 -12.13 -21.55 4.08
N ALA A 13 -12.06 -20.62 5.04
CA ALA A 13 -12.28 -19.22 4.76
C ALA A 13 -11.20 -18.76 3.78
N GLN A 14 -11.57 -18.51 2.53
CA GLN A 14 -10.67 -17.91 1.56
C GLN A 14 -10.50 -16.44 1.95
N ALA A 15 -9.39 -16.11 2.59
CA ALA A 15 -8.98 -14.72 2.75
C ALA A 15 -8.65 -14.17 1.35
N GLN A 16 -9.56 -13.39 0.79
CA GLN A 16 -9.33 -12.67 -0.46
C GLN A 16 -8.71 -11.30 -0.12
N ALA A 17 -7.46 -11.09 -0.53
CA ALA A 17 -6.85 -9.77 -0.42
C ALA A 17 -7.61 -8.80 -1.34
N ALA A 18 -8.32 -7.84 -0.73
CA ALA A 18 -9.25 -6.93 -1.43
C ALA A 18 -8.59 -5.65 -1.97
N LEU A 19 -7.26 -5.54 -1.89
CA LEU A 19 -6.52 -4.35 -2.32
C LEU A 19 -6.21 -4.39 -3.82
N VAL A 20 -6.74 -3.41 -4.56
CA VAL A 20 -6.39 -3.16 -5.96
C VAL A 20 -5.85 -1.73 -6.08
N VAL A 21 -4.83 -1.53 -6.93
CA VAL A 21 -4.32 -0.19 -7.30
C VAL A 21 -4.53 0.06 -8.79
N ASN A 22 -4.82 1.31 -9.18
CA ASN A 22 -5.05 1.65 -10.59
C ASN A 22 -3.79 1.68 -11.45
N ARG A 23 -2.60 1.82 -10.84
CA ARG A 23 -1.30 1.80 -11.50
C ARG A 23 -0.21 1.35 -10.53
N SER A 24 0.81 0.68 -11.05
CA SER A 24 1.95 0.18 -10.29
C SER A 24 3.26 0.93 -10.56
N ILE A 25 3.30 1.76 -11.60
CA ILE A 25 4.48 2.52 -12.02
C ILE A 25 4.07 3.99 -12.20
N ILE A 26 4.91 4.88 -11.70
CA ILE A 26 4.81 6.33 -11.85
C ILE A 26 6.17 6.81 -12.37
N THR A 27 6.15 7.69 -13.36
CA THR A 27 7.35 8.35 -13.89
C THR A 27 7.13 9.85 -13.81
N PHE A 28 8.07 10.57 -13.20
CA PHE A 28 8.08 12.03 -13.15
C PHE A 28 9.06 12.56 -14.20
N ASP A 29 8.61 12.64 -15.45
CA ASP A 29 9.41 13.08 -16.60
C ASP A 29 9.19 14.56 -16.96
N ASP A 30 8.02 15.12 -16.64
CA ASP A 30 7.73 16.56 -16.75
C ASP A 30 8.20 17.32 -15.49
N PRO A 31 9.18 18.23 -15.59
CA PRO A 31 9.70 18.98 -14.44
C PRO A 31 8.68 19.94 -13.81
N THR A 32 7.57 20.22 -14.49
CA THR A 32 6.46 21.02 -13.98
C THR A 32 5.42 20.19 -13.22
N VAL A 33 5.45 18.86 -13.38
CA VAL A 33 4.55 17.93 -12.70
C VAL A 33 5.32 17.19 -11.61
N ASN A 34 5.08 17.59 -10.37
CA ASN A 34 5.74 17.02 -9.21
C ASN A 34 4.82 16.17 -8.33
N ARG A 35 3.59 15.92 -8.81
CA ARG A 35 2.54 15.21 -8.08
C ARG A 35 1.84 14.19 -8.96
N GLU A 36 1.69 12.99 -8.41
CA GLU A 36 0.90 11.91 -8.99
C GLU A 36 0.02 11.27 -7.91
N ASP A 37 -1.15 10.79 -8.30
CA ASP A 37 -2.11 10.15 -7.40
C ASP A 37 -2.33 8.69 -7.82
N VAL A 38 -2.17 7.77 -6.88
CA VAL A 38 -2.53 6.35 -7.03
C VAL A 38 -3.86 6.11 -6.32
N VAL A 39 -4.78 5.46 -7.02
CA VAL A 39 -6.10 5.12 -6.49
C VAL A 39 -6.03 3.71 -5.91
N VAL A 40 -6.27 3.61 -4.61
CA VAL A 40 -6.50 2.38 -3.88
C VAL A 40 -7.99 2.05 -3.96
N ILE A 41 -8.33 0.84 -4.39
CA ILE A 41 -9.69 0.35 -4.57
C ILE A 41 -9.85 -0.86 -3.63
N ASN A 42 -10.88 -0.80 -2.79
CA ASN A 42 -11.31 -1.97 -2.03
C ASN A 42 -12.29 -2.79 -2.88
N SER A 43 -11.86 -3.97 -3.34
CA SER A 43 -12.70 -4.88 -4.13
C SER A 43 -13.64 -5.76 -3.30
N SER A 44 -13.53 -5.72 -1.96
CA SER A 44 -14.49 -6.36 -1.05
C SER A 44 -15.78 -5.53 -0.98
N ASN A 45 -16.92 -6.21 -0.89
CA ASN A 45 -18.22 -5.58 -0.69
C ASN A 45 -18.70 -5.64 0.77
N GLU A 46 -17.90 -6.23 1.67
CA GLU A 46 -18.32 -6.55 3.03
C GLU A 46 -17.44 -5.88 4.09
N GLU A 47 -16.13 -5.81 3.85
CA GLU A 47 -15.15 -5.42 4.88
C GLU A 47 -14.41 -4.12 4.54
N ASN A 48 -14.11 -3.33 5.56
CA ASN A 48 -13.20 -2.19 5.44
C ASN A 48 -11.77 -2.68 5.14
N LEU A 49 -11.11 -2.04 4.18
CA LEU A 49 -9.71 -2.29 3.85
C LEU A 49 -8.81 -1.27 4.56
N PHE A 50 -7.94 -1.76 5.44
CA PHE A 50 -6.89 -0.99 6.08
C PHE A 50 -5.58 -1.19 5.33
N VAL A 51 -4.92 -0.10 4.94
CA VAL A 51 -3.68 -0.17 4.15
C VAL A 51 -2.59 0.62 4.84
N GLU A 52 -1.43 -0.01 5.01
CA GLU A 52 -0.17 0.67 5.33
C GLU A 52 0.60 0.98 4.05
N VAL A 53 1.14 2.19 3.97
CA VAL A 53 1.88 2.71 2.81
C VAL A 53 3.30 3.06 3.27
N THR A 54 4.28 2.31 2.76
CA THR A 54 5.67 2.44 3.18
C THR A 54 6.58 2.72 1.98
N PRO A 55 7.15 3.93 1.88
CA PRO A 55 8.06 4.29 0.80
C PRO A 55 9.53 3.96 1.12
N PHE A 56 10.28 3.54 0.10
CA PHE A 56 11.69 3.19 0.15
C PHE A 56 12.44 3.86 -1.00
N SER A 57 13.67 4.30 -0.75
CA SER A 57 14.65 4.59 -1.79
C SER A 57 15.28 3.29 -2.27
N VAL A 58 15.45 3.14 -3.59
CA VAL A 58 16.11 1.98 -4.20
C VAL A 58 17.53 2.36 -4.57
N VAL A 59 18.51 1.77 -3.89
CA VAL A 59 19.93 1.97 -4.18
C VAL A 59 20.41 0.85 -5.09
N ASN A 60 21.27 1.19 -6.08
CA ASN A 60 21.76 0.28 -7.12
C ASN A 60 20.63 -0.49 -7.85
N PRO A 61 19.62 0.20 -8.41
CA PRO A 61 18.49 -0.47 -9.05
C PRO A 61 18.94 -1.40 -10.18
N GLY A 62 18.37 -2.61 -10.22
CA GLY A 62 18.65 -3.59 -11.28
C GLY A 62 19.98 -4.34 -11.18
N THR A 63 20.74 -4.19 -10.09
CA THR A 63 21.98 -4.93 -9.86
C THR A 63 21.83 -5.98 -8.75
N GLU A 64 22.83 -6.86 -8.59
CA GLU A 64 22.90 -7.81 -7.47
C GLU A 64 23.08 -7.11 -6.11
N GLN A 65 23.47 -5.83 -6.10
CA GLN A 65 23.67 -4.99 -4.92
C GLN A 65 22.47 -4.07 -4.64
N GLN A 66 21.30 -4.37 -5.24
CA GLN A 66 20.10 -3.58 -5.02
C GLN A 66 19.65 -3.65 -3.56
N GLU A 67 19.40 -2.49 -2.95
CA GLU A 67 18.93 -2.37 -1.57
C GLU A 67 17.72 -1.44 -1.46
N LEU A 68 16.79 -1.76 -0.56
CA LEU A 68 15.65 -0.90 -0.21
C LEU A 68 15.95 -0.20 1.12
N ILE A 69 16.15 1.11 1.06
CA ILE A 69 16.37 1.94 2.24
C ILE A 69 15.04 2.62 2.60
N PRO A 70 14.47 2.39 3.80
CA PRO A 70 13.26 3.08 4.23
C PRO A 70 13.44 4.60 4.18
N LEU A 71 12.48 5.32 3.59
CA LEU A 71 12.50 6.77 3.66
C LEU A 71 12.05 7.22 5.04
N GLN A 72 12.88 8.05 5.69
CA GLN A 72 12.53 8.66 6.96
C GLN A 72 11.71 9.93 6.71
N ILE A 73 10.84 10.25 7.67
CA ILE A 73 10.17 11.54 7.71
C ILE A 73 11.20 12.54 8.23
N ASP A 74 11.68 13.40 7.35
CA ASP A 74 12.56 14.52 7.67
C ASP A 74 11.81 15.85 7.49
N ASP A 75 12.43 16.96 7.88
CA ASP A 75 11.86 18.30 7.72
C ASP A 75 11.92 18.81 6.26
N ASN A 76 12.63 18.11 5.38
CA ASN A 76 12.85 18.53 3.99
C ASN A 76 12.91 17.32 3.03
N PRO A 77 11.78 16.64 2.82
CA PRO A 77 11.80 15.34 2.16
C PRO A 77 12.04 15.49 0.67
N GLU A 78 12.86 14.59 0.13
CA GLU A 78 13.11 14.55 -1.32
C GLU A 78 11.94 13.95 -2.11
N PHE A 79 11.26 13.00 -1.49
CA PHE A 79 10.12 12.29 -2.03
C PHE A 79 9.14 12.00 -0.88
N LEU A 80 7.86 12.27 -1.11
CA LEU A 80 6.84 12.14 -0.09
C LEU A 80 5.65 11.34 -0.61
N VAL A 81 5.17 10.42 0.21
CA VAL A 81 3.98 9.62 -0.06
C VAL A 81 3.00 9.77 1.10
N THR A 82 1.75 10.13 0.81
CA THR A 82 0.75 10.44 1.83
C THR A 82 -0.65 9.96 1.44
N PRO A 83 -1.46 9.45 2.38
CA PRO A 83 -1.11 9.17 3.78
C PRO A 83 -0.26 7.89 3.91
N ASN A 84 0.36 7.69 5.08
CA ASN A 84 1.07 6.44 5.41
C ASN A 84 0.13 5.32 5.89
N ARG A 85 -1.11 5.66 6.26
CA ARG A 85 -2.20 4.73 6.56
C ARG A 85 -3.52 5.26 6.05
N LEU A 86 -4.37 4.37 5.54
CA LEU A 86 -5.73 4.73 5.12
C LEU A 86 -6.72 3.60 5.38
N ILE A 87 -7.99 3.98 5.45
CA ILE A 87 -9.14 3.08 5.53
C ILE A 87 -9.98 3.30 4.28
N THR A 88 -10.35 2.22 3.59
CA THR A 88 -11.21 2.27 2.41
C THR A 88 -12.43 1.41 2.65
N ALA A 89 -13.62 2.02 2.65
CA ALA A 89 -14.88 1.33 2.85
C ALA A 89 -15.13 0.26 1.75
N PRO A 90 -16.03 -0.71 1.97
CA PRO A 90 -16.35 -1.71 0.96
C PRO A 90 -16.76 -1.09 -0.38
N GLY A 91 -16.18 -1.58 -1.48
CA GLY A 91 -16.40 -1.07 -2.83
C GLY A 91 -15.88 0.35 -3.10
N ALA A 92 -15.28 1.01 -2.10
CA ALA A 92 -14.87 2.41 -2.19
C ALA A 92 -13.45 2.57 -2.75
N ARG A 93 -13.07 3.84 -2.92
CA ARG A 93 -11.77 4.26 -3.43
C ARG A 93 -11.15 5.31 -2.53
N SER A 94 -9.84 5.21 -2.36
CA SER A 94 -9.01 6.15 -1.63
C SER A 94 -7.83 6.59 -2.48
N ILE A 95 -7.24 7.74 -2.17
CA ILE A 95 -6.09 8.29 -2.91
C ILE A 95 -4.85 8.23 -2.03
N VAL A 96 -3.76 7.70 -2.58
CA VAL A 96 -2.40 7.87 -2.07
C VAL A 96 -1.68 8.82 -3.02
N ARG A 97 -1.16 9.92 -2.48
CA ARG A 97 -0.47 10.97 -3.22
C ARG A 97 1.03 10.78 -3.14
N PHE A 98 1.67 10.90 -4.30
CA PHE A 98 3.10 10.79 -4.53
C PHE A 98 3.61 12.17 -4.94
N LEU A 99 4.63 12.66 -4.25
CA LEU A 99 5.22 13.96 -4.48
C LEU A 99 6.72 13.80 -4.72
N ASN A 100 7.20 14.23 -5.88
CA ASN A 100 8.61 14.39 -6.16
C ASN A 100 9.02 15.82 -5.77
N LEU A 101 9.69 16.00 -4.64
CA LEU A 101 10.01 17.32 -4.11
C LEU A 101 11.40 17.80 -4.54
N GLN A 102 12.15 16.93 -5.21
CA GLN A 102 13.45 17.27 -5.78
C GLN A 102 13.33 17.83 -7.19
N THR A 103 14.25 18.74 -7.51
CA THR A 103 14.45 19.13 -8.90
C THR A 103 15.01 17.96 -9.72
N PRO A 104 14.75 17.92 -11.03
CA PRO A 104 15.39 16.96 -11.93
C PRO A 104 16.92 17.04 -11.75
N GLY A 105 17.53 15.89 -11.49
CA GLY A 105 18.99 15.74 -11.38
C GLY A 105 19.60 15.13 -12.64
N GLU A 106 20.92 14.93 -12.62
CA GLU A 106 21.63 14.23 -13.70
C GLU A 106 21.41 12.71 -13.67
N GLU A 107 21.00 12.17 -12.51
CA GLU A 107 20.77 10.75 -12.30
C GLU A 107 19.30 10.45 -11.99
N GLU A 108 18.79 9.33 -12.51
CA GLU A 108 17.47 8.82 -12.20
C GLU A 108 17.42 8.30 -10.75
N ARG A 109 16.40 8.73 -10.00
CA ARG A 109 16.12 8.23 -8.65
C ARG A 109 14.95 7.26 -8.70
N VAL A 110 15.15 6.06 -8.16
CA VAL A 110 14.13 5.01 -8.15
C VAL A 110 13.61 4.84 -6.72
N TYR A 111 12.28 4.83 -6.59
CA TYR A 111 11.59 4.58 -5.32
C TYR A 111 10.69 3.37 -5.43
N ARG A 112 10.51 2.67 -4.31
CA ARG A 112 9.52 1.59 -4.17
C ARG A 112 8.55 1.94 -3.07
N VAL A 113 7.26 1.87 -3.36
CA VAL A 113 6.21 2.10 -2.36
C VAL A 113 5.43 0.81 -2.17
N ASN A 114 5.50 0.25 -0.98
CA ASN A 114 4.71 -0.91 -0.61
C ASN A 114 3.38 -0.43 -0.07
N MET A 115 2.28 -0.95 -0.62
CA MET A 115 0.93 -0.79 -0.09
C MET A 115 0.45 -2.16 0.37
N VAL A 116 0.26 -2.32 1.69
CA VAL A 116 0.03 -3.64 2.29
C VAL A 116 -1.28 -3.61 3.08
N PRO A 117 -2.21 -4.56 2.84
CA PRO A 117 -3.36 -4.74 3.71
C PRO A 117 -2.91 -5.11 5.13
N ILE A 118 -3.43 -4.41 6.13
CA ILE A 118 -3.14 -4.66 7.54
C ILE A 118 -4.42 -4.99 8.31
N THR A 119 -4.28 -5.59 9.48
CA THR A 119 -5.39 -5.75 10.44
C THR A 119 -5.87 -4.37 10.90
N PRO A 120 -7.17 -4.19 11.21
CA PRO A 120 -7.67 -2.98 11.84
C PRO A 120 -6.78 -2.55 13.03
N PRO A 121 -6.37 -1.27 13.12
CA PRO A 121 -5.67 -0.77 14.30
C PRO A 121 -6.53 -0.93 15.56
N ALA A 122 -5.91 -1.30 16.67
CA ALA A 122 -6.58 -1.57 17.95
C ALA A 122 -7.39 -0.35 18.46
N GLU A 123 -6.99 0.86 18.10
CA GLU A 123 -7.66 2.10 18.48
C GLU A 123 -9.09 2.21 17.91
N LEU A 124 -9.41 1.46 16.85
CA LEU A 124 -10.74 1.43 16.24
C LEU A 124 -11.62 0.30 16.81
N GLU A 125 -11.06 -0.63 17.57
CA GLU A 125 -11.81 -1.74 18.19
C GLU A 125 -12.52 -1.32 19.49
N GLY A 126 -12.16 -0.19 20.10
CA GLY A 126 -12.69 0.28 21.39
C GLY A 126 -13.85 1.28 21.31
N GLY A 127 -14.51 1.43 20.16
CA GLY A 127 -15.53 2.47 19.91
C GLY A 127 -16.96 2.14 20.32
N GLU A 128 -17.22 1.00 20.97
CA GLU A 128 -18.53 0.60 21.46
C GLU A 128 -18.58 0.71 22.99
N GLU A 129 -18.85 1.93 23.50
CA GLU A 129 -19.39 2.16 24.87
C GLU A 129 -20.81 2.70 24.82
#